data_AF-A0A366ZF99-F1
#
_entry.id   AF-A0A366ZF99-F1
#
_cell.length_a   1.000
_cell.length_b   1.000
_cell.length_c   1.000
_cell.angle_alpha   90.00
_cell.angle_beta   90.00
_cell.angle_gamma   90.00
#
_symmetry.space_group_name_H-M   'P 1'
#
loop_
_entity.id
_entity.type
_entity.pdbx_description
1 polymer ?
#
loop_
_entity_poly.entity_id
_entity_poly.type
_entity_poly.pdbx_seq_one_letter_code
_entity_poly.pdbx_strand_id
1 'polypeptide(L)'
;MSSGVEHAPAAAVCPDEVVVVVRSARGWSVLSPGRVDDVGGLVEGISLADLVAEELGALVEPDRDARRAARGPAGAADPDADPRDARLAALERTVAQLEHALAARVSTERAIGVLAERHGTTPRSAFELLRDQARSQGRAVQELARQVLDGLACRAEATGADVPAPLSTPLRDPGAGRSPRLCARAGRGAGEDRP
;
A
#
# COMPACT_ATOMS: atom_id res chain seq x y z
N MET A 1 -59.86 31.25 -10.27
CA MET A 1 -58.55 31.09 -10.95
C MET A 1 -57.89 29.87 -10.33
N SER A 2 -58.34 28.69 -10.75
CA SER A 2 -57.91 27.41 -10.22
C SER A 2 -56.78 26.88 -11.10
N SER A 3 -55.55 26.90 -10.61
CA SER A 3 -54.43 26.28 -11.31
C SER A 3 -54.48 24.78 -11.05
N GLY A 4 -54.97 24.03 -12.04
CA GLY A 4 -54.85 22.58 -12.08
C GLY A 4 -53.39 22.18 -12.20
N VAL A 5 -52.91 21.40 -11.24
CA VAL A 5 -51.67 20.63 -11.40
C VAL A 5 -52.05 19.46 -12.30
N GLU A 6 -51.73 19.57 -13.59
CA GLU A 6 -51.74 18.44 -14.50
C GLU A 6 -50.69 17.43 -14.00
N HIS A 7 -51.19 16.36 -13.37
CA HIS A 7 -50.39 15.19 -13.05
C HIS A 7 -50.15 14.47 -14.39
N ALA A 8 -48.93 14.57 -14.91
CA ALA A 8 -48.49 13.77 -16.05
C ALA A 8 -48.76 12.28 -15.73
N PRO A 9 -49.24 11.48 -16.69
CA PRO A 9 -49.48 10.07 -16.43
C PRO A 9 -48.11 9.43 -16.16
N ALA A 10 -47.91 8.98 -14.92
CA ALA A 10 -46.89 8.00 -14.61
C ALA A 10 -47.09 6.86 -15.61
N ALA A 11 -46.13 6.67 -16.52
CA ALA A 11 -46.15 5.54 -17.44
C ALA A 11 -46.33 4.30 -16.57
N ALA A 12 -47.50 3.66 -16.70
CA ALA A 12 -47.77 2.42 -16.02
C ALA A 12 -46.79 1.41 -16.58
N VAL A 13 -45.66 1.20 -15.88
CA VAL A 13 -44.78 0.07 -16.13
C VAL A 13 -45.68 -1.15 -15.94
N CYS A 14 -45.98 -1.86 -17.03
CA CYS A 14 -46.69 -3.11 -16.93
C CYS A 14 -45.86 -4.01 -16.00
N PRO A 15 -46.45 -4.62 -14.96
CA PRO A 15 -45.71 -5.48 -14.03
C PRO A 15 -45.06 -6.69 -14.73
N ASP A 16 -45.48 -6.96 -15.96
CA ASP A 16 -44.95 -7.94 -16.90
C ASP A 16 -43.65 -7.52 -17.61
N GLU A 17 -42.98 -6.43 -17.22
CA GLU A 17 -41.65 -6.04 -17.75
C GLU A 17 -40.59 -5.90 -16.64
N VAL A 18 -40.91 -6.30 -15.41
CA VAL A 18 -40.01 -6.17 -14.26
C VAL A 18 -39.09 -7.38 -14.14
N VAL A 19 -37.78 -7.13 -14.13
CA VAL A 19 -36.76 -8.15 -13.85
C VAL A 19 -36.36 -8.07 -12.37
N VAL A 20 -36.36 -9.22 -11.67
CA VAL A 20 -36.09 -9.27 -10.22
C VAL A 20 -35.03 -10.32 -9.90
N VAL A 21 -34.04 -9.95 -9.09
CA VAL A 21 -33.06 -10.88 -8.53
C VAL A 21 -33.56 -11.37 -7.16
N VAL A 22 -33.70 -12.68 -6.99
CA VAL A 22 -34.25 -13.29 -5.77
C VAL A 22 -33.29 -14.34 -5.21
N ARG A 23 -33.21 -14.42 -3.88
CA ARG A 23 -32.52 -15.51 -3.18
C ARG A 23 -33.47 -16.71 -3.03
N SER A 24 -33.10 -17.84 -3.61
CA SER A 24 -33.83 -19.10 -3.53
C SER A 24 -33.14 -20.11 -2.60
N ALA A 25 -33.81 -21.24 -2.34
CA ALA A 25 -33.20 -22.35 -1.60
C ALA A 25 -32.03 -23.01 -2.34
N ARG A 26 -31.91 -22.80 -3.67
CA ARG A 26 -30.87 -23.36 -4.53
C ARG A 26 -29.75 -22.38 -4.84
N GLY A 27 -29.87 -21.11 -4.45
CA GLY A 27 -28.88 -20.07 -4.75
C GLY A 27 -29.55 -18.75 -5.10
N TRP A 28 -29.06 -18.10 -6.15
CA TRP A 28 -29.63 -16.86 -6.67
C TRP A 28 -30.33 -17.17 -7.99
N SER A 29 -31.46 -16.52 -8.25
CA SER A 29 -32.18 -16.66 -9.50
C SER A 29 -32.71 -15.32 -9.99
N VAL A 30 -32.70 -15.11 -11.30
CA VAL A 30 -33.27 -13.94 -11.98
C VAL A 30 -34.64 -14.32 -12.52
N LEU A 31 -35.67 -13.59 -12.10
CA LEU A 31 -37.04 -13.74 -12.56
C LEU A 31 -37.31 -12.67 -13.61
N SER A 32 -37.71 -13.10 -14.80
CA SER A 32 -38.16 -12.25 -15.88
C SER A 32 -39.49 -12.78 -16.43
N PRO A 33 -40.23 -11.99 -17.22
CA PRO A 33 -41.52 -12.39 -17.77
C PRO A 33 -41.41 -13.71 -18.54
N GLY A 34 -42.01 -14.77 -18.01
CA GLY A 34 -41.99 -16.11 -18.62
C GLY A 34 -40.68 -16.90 -18.50
N ARG A 35 -39.66 -16.41 -17.77
CA ARG A 35 -38.37 -17.11 -17.61
C ARG A 35 -37.83 -17.00 -16.18
N VAL A 36 -37.17 -18.08 -15.74
CA VAL A 36 -36.41 -18.13 -14.48
C VAL A 36 -35.02 -18.67 -14.79
N ASP A 37 -33.99 -17.88 -14.47
CA ASP A 37 -32.59 -18.25 -14.68
C ASP A 37 -31.88 -18.40 -13.34
N ASP A 38 -31.40 -19.61 -13.03
CA ASP A 38 -30.57 -19.87 -11.85
C ASP A 38 -29.13 -19.41 -12.12
N VAL A 39 -28.55 -18.63 -11.20
CA VAL A 39 -27.20 -18.05 -11.31
C VAL A 39 -26.32 -18.43 -10.11
N GLY A 40 -25.00 -18.48 -10.33
CA GLY A 40 -24.03 -18.94 -9.34
C GLY A 40 -23.79 -17.96 -8.19
N GLY A 41 -24.11 -16.67 -8.37
CA GLY A 41 -23.92 -15.64 -7.35
C GLY A 41 -24.71 -14.36 -7.57
N LEU A 42 -24.75 -13.51 -6.54
CA LEU A 42 -25.51 -12.25 -6.56
C LEU A 42 -25.00 -11.28 -7.63
N VAL A 43 -23.68 -11.10 -7.76
CA VAL A 43 -23.10 -10.19 -8.77
C VAL A 43 -23.44 -10.64 -10.18
N GLU A 44 -23.34 -11.94 -10.44
CA GLU A 44 -23.74 -12.55 -11.71
C GLU A 44 -25.24 -12.35 -11.97
N GLY A 45 -26.08 -12.50 -10.94
CA GLY A 45 -27.52 -12.25 -11.02
C GLY A 45 -27.88 -10.79 -11.31
N ILE A 46 -27.16 -9.83 -10.73
CA ILE A 46 -27.37 -8.40 -11.02
C ILE A 46 -26.97 -8.10 -12.48
N SER A 47 -25.81 -8.58 -12.93
CA SER A 47 -25.40 -8.39 -14.33
C SER A 47 -26.35 -9.05 -15.34
N LEU A 48 -26.84 -10.26 -15.04
CA LEU A 48 -27.83 -10.93 -15.89
C LEU A 48 -29.17 -10.18 -15.87
N ALA A 49 -29.59 -9.65 -14.72
CA ALA A 49 -30.81 -8.86 -14.62
C ALA A 49 -30.74 -7.57 -15.44
N ASP A 50 -29.59 -6.88 -15.42
CA ASP A 50 -29.37 -5.70 -16.26
C ASP A 50 -29.49 -6.08 -17.74
N LEU A 51 -28.78 -7.12 -18.21
CA LEU A 51 -28.85 -7.58 -19.61
C LEU A 51 -30.25 -7.98 -20.06
N VAL A 52 -31.00 -8.70 -19.21
CA VAL A 52 -32.39 -9.10 -19.50
C VAL A 52 -33.33 -7.89 -19.50
N ALA A 53 -33.09 -6.90 -18.63
CA ALA A 53 -33.83 -5.65 -18.65
C ALA A 53 -33.55 -4.83 -19.93
N GLU A 54 -32.30 -4.82 -20.43
CA GLU A 54 -31.97 -4.23 -21.73
C GLU A 54 -32.69 -4.97 -22.87
N GLU A 55 -32.70 -6.31 -22.86
CA GLU A 55 -33.34 -7.16 -23.87
C GLU A 55 -34.85 -6.92 -23.94
N LEU A 56 -35.49 -6.72 -22.79
CA LEU A 56 -36.92 -6.42 -22.68
C LEU A 56 -37.25 -4.93 -22.96
N GLY A 57 -36.23 -4.10 -23.22
CA GLY A 57 -36.43 -2.66 -23.42
C GLY A 57 -36.84 -1.91 -22.14
N ALA A 58 -36.69 -2.55 -20.98
CA ALA A 58 -37.04 -2.04 -19.66
C ALA A 58 -35.90 -1.21 -19.01
N LEU A 59 -34.94 -0.74 -19.82
CA LEU A 59 -33.95 0.27 -19.42
C LEU A 59 -34.69 1.60 -19.16
N VAL A 60 -35.35 1.68 -18.01
CA VAL A 60 -36.00 2.89 -17.53
C VAL A 60 -34.87 3.86 -17.20
N GLU A 61 -34.68 4.86 -18.07
CA GLU A 61 -33.94 6.07 -17.72
C GLU A 61 -34.42 6.50 -16.33
N PRO A 62 -33.55 6.52 -15.30
CA PRO A 62 -34.00 6.73 -13.93
C PRO A 62 -34.78 8.04 -13.89
N ASP A 63 -36.04 7.98 -13.47
CA ASP A 63 -36.88 9.16 -13.44
C ASP A 63 -36.28 10.20 -12.48
N ARG A 64 -36.70 11.45 -12.62
CA ARG A 64 -36.25 12.58 -11.81
C ARG A 64 -36.26 12.28 -10.31
N ASP A 65 -37.23 11.49 -9.85
CA ASP A 65 -37.33 11.06 -8.45
C ASP A 65 -36.30 9.98 -8.07
N ALA A 66 -35.98 9.04 -8.96
CA ALA A 66 -34.89 8.09 -8.76
C ALA A 66 -33.52 8.80 -8.73
N ARG A 67 -33.30 9.77 -9.63
CA ARG A 67 -32.09 10.62 -9.62
C ARG A 67 -31.99 11.48 -8.36
N ARG A 68 -33.14 11.90 -7.80
CA ARG A 68 -33.21 12.66 -6.54
C ARG A 68 -32.93 11.77 -5.33
N ALA A 69 -33.49 10.55 -5.30
CA ALA A 69 -33.25 9.58 -4.24
C ALA A 69 -31.78 9.14 -4.19
N ALA A 70 -31.14 8.94 -5.35
CA ALA A 70 -29.72 8.61 -5.45
C ALA A 70 -28.78 9.76 -5.01
N ARG A 71 -29.28 11.00 -4.90
CA ARG A 71 -28.45 12.18 -4.61
C ARG A 71 -28.38 12.54 -3.12
N GLY A 72 -29.20 11.91 -2.26
CA GLY A 72 -29.22 12.16 -0.81
C GLY A 72 -29.64 13.60 -0.43
N PRO A 73 -29.98 13.88 0.84
CA PRO A 73 -30.27 15.24 1.29
C PRO A 73 -29.00 16.10 1.26
N ALA A 74 -28.95 17.05 0.34
CA ALA A 74 -27.84 18.00 0.23
C ALA A 74 -27.94 19.07 1.35
N GLY A 75 -27.04 19.02 2.33
CA GLY A 75 -26.80 20.14 3.25
C GLY A 75 -26.78 19.80 4.73
N ALA A 76 -25.77 19.05 5.18
CA ALA A 76 -25.21 19.00 6.53
C ALA A 76 -23.87 18.25 6.42
N ALA A 77 -22.91 18.45 7.34
CA ALA A 77 -21.65 17.69 7.35
C ALA A 77 -21.89 16.21 7.06
N ASP A 78 -21.15 15.62 6.10
CA ASP A 78 -21.43 14.30 5.53
C ASP A 78 -21.70 13.26 6.64
N PRO A 79 -22.97 12.92 6.90
CA PRO A 79 -23.34 11.93 7.91
C PRO A 79 -23.10 10.50 7.40
N ASP A 80 -22.58 10.37 6.17
CA ASP A 80 -22.42 9.13 5.41
C ASP A 80 -20.97 8.86 5.00
N ALA A 81 -19.99 9.61 5.55
CA ALA A 81 -18.59 9.27 5.41
C ALA A 81 -18.41 7.82 5.89
N ASP A 82 -18.06 6.92 4.96
CA ASP A 82 -18.00 5.48 5.25
C ASP A 82 -17.14 5.31 6.52
N PRO A 83 -17.64 4.64 7.57
CA PRO A 83 -16.83 4.36 8.76
C PRO A 83 -15.49 3.69 8.42
N ARG A 84 -15.40 3.02 7.25
CA ARG A 84 -14.14 2.51 6.68
C ARG A 84 -13.20 3.62 6.25
N ASP A 85 -13.67 4.66 5.58
CA ASP A 85 -12.85 5.80 5.14
C ASP A 85 -12.34 6.59 6.35
N ALA A 86 -13.20 6.82 7.35
CA ALA A 86 -12.79 7.44 8.61
C ALA A 86 -11.72 6.61 9.33
N ARG A 87 -11.87 5.28 9.34
CA ARG A 87 -10.89 4.36 9.91
C ARG A 87 -9.58 4.33 9.10
N LEU A 88 -9.65 4.38 7.77
CA LEU A 88 -8.49 4.43 6.90
C LEU A 88 -7.70 5.72 7.14
N ALA A 89 -8.36 6.87 7.16
CA ALA A 89 -7.73 8.15 7.46
C ALA A 89 -7.11 8.19 8.87
N ALA A 90 -7.70 7.50 9.86
CA ALA A 90 -7.12 7.37 11.19
C ALA A 90 -5.86 6.47 11.20
N LEU A 91 -5.88 5.37 10.45
CA LEU A 91 -4.74 4.49 10.29
C LEU A 91 -3.60 5.19 9.57
N GLU A 92 -3.87 5.89 8.47
CA GLU A 92 -2.88 6.67 7.71
C GLU A 92 -2.21 7.74 8.58
N ARG A 93 -3.00 8.47 9.38
CA ARG A 93 -2.44 9.41 10.37
C ARG A 93 -1.53 8.73 11.39
N THR A 94 -1.94 7.56 11.87
CA THR A 94 -1.14 6.79 12.84
C THR A 94 0.16 6.30 12.20
N VAL A 95 0.10 5.77 10.98
CA VAL A 95 1.28 5.33 10.21
C VAL A 95 2.24 6.50 10.01
N ALA A 96 1.76 7.66 9.54
CA ALA A 96 2.60 8.84 9.36
C ALA A 96 3.26 9.31 10.68
N GLN A 97 2.55 9.23 11.80
CA GLN A 97 3.12 9.54 13.13
C GLN A 97 4.20 8.54 13.53
N LEU A 98 3.99 7.25 13.28
CA LEU A 98 4.97 6.20 13.58
C LEU A 98 6.21 6.32 12.69
N GLU A 99 6.03 6.55 11.39
CA GLU A 99 7.13 6.79 10.46
C GLU A 99 7.96 7.99 10.89
N HIS A 100 7.31 9.10 11.25
CA HIS A 100 8.00 10.28 11.77
C HIS A 100 8.78 9.97 13.06
N ALA A 101 8.16 9.30 14.02
CA ALA A 101 8.80 8.96 15.30
C ALA A 101 9.98 7.99 15.11
N LEU A 102 9.85 7.00 14.22
CA LEU A 102 10.91 6.05 13.89
C LEU A 102 12.07 6.75 13.18
N ALA A 103 11.79 7.61 12.21
CA ALA A 103 12.82 8.39 11.52
C ALA A 103 13.61 9.27 12.50
N ALA A 104 12.92 9.95 13.42
CA ALA A 104 13.54 10.76 14.46
C ALA A 104 14.45 9.94 15.39
N ARG A 105 13.99 8.75 15.81
CA ARG A 105 14.77 7.84 16.66
C ARG A 105 16.01 7.32 15.94
N VAL A 106 15.86 6.82 14.71
CA VAL A 106 16.98 6.30 13.90
C VAL A 106 18.03 7.38 13.66
N SER A 107 17.61 8.61 13.33
CA SER A 107 18.52 9.74 13.19
C SER A 107 19.28 10.04 14.49
N THR A 108 18.58 10.04 15.62
CA THR A 108 19.18 10.28 16.94
C THR A 108 20.20 9.19 17.31
N GLU A 109 19.86 7.90 17.14
CA GLU A 109 20.77 6.78 17.43
C GLU A 109 22.01 6.80 16.54
N ARG A 110 21.86 7.10 15.25
CA ARG A 110 23.00 7.25 14.32
C ARG A 110 23.91 8.41 14.72
N ALA A 111 23.33 9.57 15.05
CA ALA A 111 24.10 10.73 15.50
C ALA A 111 24.87 10.44 16.80
N ILE A 112 24.25 9.74 17.76
CA ILE A 112 24.93 9.29 18.98
C ILE A 112 26.12 8.39 18.65
N GLY A 113 25.94 7.41 17.76
CA GLY A 113 27.02 6.52 17.33
C GLY A 113 28.20 7.27 16.74
N VAL A 114 27.93 8.22 15.84
CA VAL A 114 28.95 9.08 15.22
C VAL A 114 29.67 9.95 16.26
N LEU A 115 28.94 10.58 17.17
CA LEU A 115 29.53 11.43 18.20
C LEU A 115 30.38 10.61 19.18
N ALA A 116 29.89 9.43 19.57
CA ALA A 116 30.63 8.52 20.44
C ALA A 116 31.97 8.11 19.82
N GLU A 117 31.97 7.71 18.54
CA GLU A 117 33.18 7.38 17.79
C GLU A 117 34.13 8.58 17.71
N ARG A 118 33.64 9.75 17.26
CA ARG A 118 34.46 10.95 17.04
C ARG A 118 35.10 11.50 18.31
N HIS A 119 34.40 11.41 19.43
CA HIS A 119 34.88 11.93 20.70
C HIS A 119 35.56 10.85 21.56
N GLY A 120 35.61 9.59 21.12
CA GLY A 120 36.14 8.48 21.91
C GLY A 120 35.37 8.28 23.22
N THR A 121 34.07 8.52 23.23
CA THR A 121 33.22 8.48 24.44
C THR A 121 32.22 7.33 24.37
N THR A 122 31.59 7.02 25.50
CA THR A 122 30.49 6.05 25.51
C THR A 122 29.25 6.63 24.81
N PRO A 123 28.39 5.80 24.19
CA PRO A 123 27.12 6.24 23.61
C PRO A 123 26.24 7.02 24.60
N ARG A 124 26.27 6.64 25.88
CA ARG A 124 25.55 7.35 26.94
C ARG A 124 26.07 8.77 27.12
N SER A 125 27.40 8.95 27.22
CA SER A 125 28.02 10.28 27.35
C SER A 125 27.75 11.16 26.13
N ALA A 126 27.81 10.59 24.92
CA ALA A 126 27.49 11.29 23.69
C ALA A 126 26.02 11.75 23.63
N PHE A 127 25.09 10.91 24.11
CA PHE A 127 23.68 11.31 24.21
C PHE A 127 23.45 12.45 25.20
N GLU A 128 24.06 12.40 26.39
CA GLU A 128 23.94 13.50 27.36
C GLU A 128 24.49 14.81 26.78
N LEU A 129 25.64 14.77 26.10
CA LEU A 129 26.21 15.95 25.42
C LEU A 129 25.26 16.52 24.37
N LEU A 130 24.68 15.66 23.52
CA LEU A 130 23.70 16.07 22.51
C LEU A 130 22.44 16.68 23.15
N ARG A 131 21.97 16.10 24.26
CA ARG A 131 20.79 16.55 25.00
C ARG A 131 21.03 17.90 25.68
N ASP A 132 22.20 18.14 26.24
CA ASP A 132 22.56 19.41 26.87
C ASP A 132 22.72 20.54 25.84
N GLN A 133 23.29 20.22 24.67
CA GLN A 133 23.31 21.14 23.52
C GLN A 133 21.89 21.46 23.04
N ALA A 134 20.99 20.46 22.95
CA ALA A 134 19.61 20.69 22.55
C ALA A 134 18.85 21.58 23.53
N ARG A 135 19.01 21.33 24.83
CA ARG A 135 18.39 22.14 25.89
C ARG A 135 18.90 23.58 25.88
N SER A 136 20.21 23.78 25.81
CA SER A 136 20.81 25.12 25.81
C SER A 136 20.40 25.95 24.58
N GLN A 137 20.10 25.30 23.46
CA GLN A 137 19.60 25.96 22.24
C GLN A 137 18.07 26.08 22.18
N GLY A 138 17.33 25.45 23.11
CA GLY A 138 15.87 25.41 23.07
C GLY A 138 15.31 24.60 21.88
N ARG A 139 16.06 23.59 21.40
CA ARG A 139 15.74 22.83 20.19
C ARG A 139 15.48 21.36 20.50
N ALA A 140 14.82 20.68 19.57
CA ALA A 140 14.57 19.25 19.69
C ALA A 140 15.87 18.46 19.43
N VAL A 141 16.14 17.42 20.25
CA VAL A 141 17.31 16.54 20.10
C VAL A 141 17.40 15.94 18.69
N GLN A 142 16.27 15.54 18.12
CA GLN A 142 16.18 14.99 16.77
C GLN A 142 16.65 15.98 15.68
N GLU A 143 16.46 17.27 15.90
CA GLU A 143 16.84 18.31 14.94
C GLU A 143 18.36 18.51 14.92
N LEU A 144 18.98 18.53 16.10
CA LEU A 144 20.43 18.55 16.24
C LEU A 144 21.08 17.26 15.73
N ALA A 145 20.48 16.09 16.00
CA ALA A 145 20.93 14.83 15.45
C ALA A 145 21.01 14.87 13.92
N ARG A 146 19.96 15.40 13.27
CA ARG A 146 19.96 15.59 11.81
C ARG A 146 21.08 16.52 11.36
N GLN A 147 21.30 17.65 12.03
CA GLN A 147 22.41 18.56 11.70
C GLN A 147 23.79 17.91 11.81
N VAL A 148 23.99 17.08 12.84
CA VAL A 148 25.23 16.31 12.98
C VAL A 148 25.45 15.42 11.76
N LEU A 149 24.43 14.66 11.35
CA LEU A 149 24.48 13.77 10.20
C LEU A 149 24.66 14.52 8.87
N ASP A 150 23.93 15.61 8.66
CA ASP A 150 24.04 16.47 7.48
C ASP A 150 25.48 17.02 7.34
N GLY A 151 26.09 17.44 8.46
CA GLY A 151 27.50 17.85 8.50
C GLY A 151 28.50 16.73 8.16
N LEU A 152 28.14 15.46 8.34
CA LEU A 152 28.95 14.32 7.87
C LEU A 152 28.84 14.15 6.37
N ALA A 153 27.62 14.22 5.83
CA ALA A 153 27.37 14.08 4.40
C ALA A 153 28.15 15.13 3.61
N CYS A 154 28.05 16.41 4.02
CA CYS A 154 28.81 17.49 3.39
C CYS A 154 30.34 17.27 3.48
N ARG A 155 30.85 16.73 4.61
CA ARG A 155 32.28 16.42 4.75
C ARG A 155 32.70 15.26 3.85
N ALA A 156 31.89 14.21 3.79
CA ALA A 156 32.15 13.04 2.96
C ALA A 156 32.22 13.42 1.47
N GLU A 157 31.30 14.28 1.02
CA GLU A 157 31.32 14.84 -0.34
C GLU A 157 32.58 15.66 -0.62
N ALA A 158 33.02 16.49 0.33
CA ALA A 158 34.25 17.26 0.19
C ALA A 158 35.51 16.37 0.08
N THR A 159 35.56 15.25 0.82
CA THR A 159 36.64 14.26 0.69
C THR A 159 36.52 13.37 -0.55
N GLY A 160 35.31 13.23 -1.11
CA GLY A 160 35.05 12.45 -2.34
C GLY A 160 35.51 13.15 -3.62
N ALA A 161 35.76 14.47 -3.57
CA ALA A 161 36.35 15.24 -4.67
C ALA A 161 37.87 15.04 -4.80
N ASP A 162 38.52 14.41 -3.81
CA ASP A 162 39.96 14.10 -3.82
C ASP A 162 40.22 12.58 -3.85
N VAL A 163 39.37 11.84 -4.59
CA VAL A 163 39.69 10.46 -4.96
C VAL A 163 40.59 10.52 -6.19
N PRO A 164 41.92 10.28 -6.11
CA PRO A 164 42.67 9.96 -7.31
C PRO A 164 42.03 8.72 -7.92
N ALA A 165 41.62 8.86 -9.19
CA ALA A 165 40.93 7.82 -9.96
C ALA A 165 41.49 6.43 -9.62
N PRO A 166 40.65 5.44 -9.26
CA PRO A 166 41.17 4.12 -8.98
C PRO A 166 41.93 3.67 -10.23
N LEU A 167 43.22 3.39 -10.06
CA LEU A 167 44.03 2.72 -11.07
C LEU A 167 43.26 1.47 -11.46
N SER A 168 42.73 1.47 -12.69
CA SER A 168 42.03 0.34 -13.28
C SER A 168 42.95 -0.89 -13.20
N THR A 169 42.72 -1.76 -12.23
CA THR A 169 43.30 -3.10 -12.25
C THR A 169 42.56 -3.86 -13.34
N PRO A 170 43.22 -4.25 -14.45
CA PRO A 170 42.55 -5.07 -15.44
C PRO A 170 42.17 -6.39 -14.78
N LEU A 171 40.88 -6.70 -14.85
CA LEU A 171 40.30 -7.98 -14.45
C LEU A 171 41.08 -9.09 -15.16
N ARG A 172 41.80 -9.93 -14.40
CA ARG A 172 42.38 -11.17 -14.93
C ARG A 172 41.22 -12.08 -15.35
N ASP A 173 41.17 -12.38 -16.63
CA ASP A 173 40.25 -13.36 -17.21
C ASP A 173 40.59 -14.78 -16.68
N PRO A 174 39.69 -15.48 -15.97
CA PRO A 174 39.91 -16.87 -15.59
C PRO A 174 39.40 -17.77 -16.72
N GLY A 175 40.13 -17.76 -17.85
CA GLY A 175 39.62 -18.29 -19.11
C GLY A 175 40.58 -19.16 -19.93
N ALA A 176 41.51 -19.93 -19.33
CA ALA A 176 42.21 -20.99 -20.06
C ALA A 176 42.95 -21.97 -19.13
N GLY A 177 42.41 -23.17 -18.93
CA GLY A 177 43.04 -24.15 -18.03
C GLY A 177 42.52 -25.58 -18.15
N ARG A 178 42.62 -26.15 -19.35
CA ARG A 178 42.80 -27.58 -19.70
C ARG A 178 42.29 -28.67 -18.72
N SER A 179 41.40 -29.50 -19.25
CA SER A 179 40.88 -30.76 -18.71
C SER A 179 41.94 -31.68 -18.07
N PRO A 180 41.64 -32.32 -16.93
CA PRO A 180 42.53 -33.29 -16.30
C PRO A 180 42.52 -34.61 -17.07
N ARG A 181 43.69 -35.06 -17.52
CA ARG A 181 43.89 -36.42 -18.02
C ARG A 181 43.93 -37.39 -16.83
N LEU A 182 43.03 -38.37 -16.87
CA LEU A 182 43.05 -39.55 -16.00
C LEU A 182 44.34 -40.34 -16.27
N CYS A 183 45.30 -40.24 -15.37
CA CYS A 183 46.34 -41.25 -15.22
C CYS A 183 45.92 -42.20 -14.10
N ALA A 184 45.39 -43.35 -14.51
CA ALA A 184 45.31 -44.52 -13.66
C ALA A 184 46.73 -44.96 -13.28
N ARG A 185 46.99 -45.12 -11.97
CA ARG A 185 47.99 -46.09 -11.51
C ARG A 185 47.67 -46.60 -10.11
N ALA A 186 47.72 -47.93 -10.05
CA ALA A 186 47.47 -48.84 -8.95
C ALA A 186 48.32 -48.61 -7.68
N GLY A 187 47.80 -49.15 -6.57
CA GLY A 187 48.55 -49.51 -5.36
C GLY A 187 47.69 -49.32 -4.11
N ARG A 188 46.93 -50.31 -3.62
CA ARG A 188 47.33 -51.50 -2.82
C ARG A 188 47.52 -51.17 -1.32
N GLY A 189 46.73 -51.86 -0.49
CA GLY A 189 47.00 -52.15 0.94
C GLY A 189 46.16 -51.30 1.90
N ALA A 190 45.05 -51.80 2.47
CA ALA A 190 44.92 -52.83 3.52
C ALA A 190 45.26 -52.31 4.93
N GLY A 191 44.31 -52.42 5.85
CA GLY A 191 44.54 -52.22 7.29
C GLY A 191 43.35 -51.65 8.05
N GLU A 192 42.22 -52.37 8.04
CA GLU A 192 41.29 -52.37 9.18
C GLU A 192 42.05 -52.69 10.47
N ASP A 193 41.88 -51.89 11.52
CA ASP A 193 41.05 -52.28 12.66
C ASP A 193 41.17 -51.27 13.82
N ARG A 194 39.99 -50.93 14.34
CA ARG A 194 39.71 -50.27 15.63
C ARG A 194 39.28 -51.40 16.61
N PRO A 195 39.01 -51.19 17.91
CA PRO A 195 38.60 -49.98 18.62
C PRO A 195 39.68 -49.27 19.47
#